data_AF-A0A2A4X1W7-F1
#
_entry.id   AF-A0A2A4X1W7-F1
#
_cell.length_a   1.000
_cell.length_b   1.000
_cell.length_c   1.000
_cell.angle_alpha   90.00
_cell.angle_beta   90.00
_cell.angle_gamma   90.00
#
_symmetry.space_group_name_H-M   'P 1'
#
loop_
_entity.id
_entity.type
_entity.pdbx_description
1 polymer ?
#
loop_
_entity_poly.entity_id
_entity_poly.type
_entity_poly.pdbx_seq_one_letter_code
_entity_poly.pdbx_strand_id
1 'polypeptide(L)'
;RAAQEVVVVVCDEPASITDAYALIKLLNREYGIYRFRIITNMVGSAQEGRALYNKIVKVTDRYLDAALDFMGVVPQDEFLRKAIQKQRAVVEAYPRSKSALAFKKLASKVDSWPVPASAGGQLEFFVERLIMASQQGTGASI
;
A
#
# COMPACT_ATOMS: atom_id res chain seq x y z
N ARG A 1 -3.86 15.18 -1.60
CA ARG A 1 -3.35 13.85 -1.21
C ARG A 1 -2.66 14.01 0.16
N ALA A 2 -3.11 13.31 1.20
CA ALA A 2 -2.58 13.45 2.57
C ALA A 2 -1.53 12.38 2.95
N ALA A 3 -1.52 11.24 2.24
CA ALA A 3 -0.51 10.19 2.38
C ALA A 3 0.18 9.93 1.02
N GLN A 4 1.46 9.54 1.06
CA GLN A 4 2.23 9.16 -0.13
C GLN A 4 2.08 7.68 -0.47
N GLU A 5 1.81 6.84 0.53
CA GLU A 5 1.78 5.38 0.41
C GLU A 5 0.44 4.85 0.93
N VAL A 6 -0.13 3.86 0.25
CA VAL A 6 -1.37 3.19 0.67
C VAL A 6 -1.06 1.74 1.00
N VAL A 7 -1.21 1.39 2.28
CA VAL A 7 -1.03 0.03 2.78
C VAL A 7 -2.40 -0.51 3.18
N VAL A 8 -2.82 -1.60 2.53
CA VAL A 8 -4.08 -2.29 2.80
C VAL A 8 -3.79 -3.56 3.60
N VAL A 9 -4.46 -3.70 4.73
CA VAL A 9 -4.35 -4.88 5.61
C VAL A 9 -5.51 -5.82 5.34
N VAL A 10 -5.23 -7.11 5.13
CA VAL A 10 -6.22 -8.11 4.76
C VAL A 10 -6.07 -9.37 5.61
N CYS A 11 -7.17 -9.95 6.08
CA CYS A 11 -7.22 -11.26 6.74
C CYS A 11 -7.83 -12.31 5.80
N ASP A 12 -7.62 -13.61 6.04
CA ASP A 12 -8.18 -14.69 5.20
C ASP A 12 -9.65 -14.98 5.54
N GLU A 13 -10.47 -13.92 5.53
CA GLU A 13 -11.91 -13.96 5.76
C GLU A 13 -12.64 -13.33 4.57
N PRO A 14 -13.75 -13.93 4.08
CA PRO A 14 -14.46 -13.42 2.90
C PRO A 14 -14.87 -11.94 2.99
N ALA A 15 -15.26 -11.48 4.18
CA ALA A 15 -15.60 -10.08 4.41
C ALA A 15 -14.38 -9.16 4.21
N SER A 16 -13.24 -9.50 4.82
CA SER A 16 -11.99 -8.72 4.70
C SER A 16 -11.50 -8.61 3.25
N ILE A 17 -11.63 -9.69 2.47
CA ILE A 17 -11.29 -9.70 1.04
C ILE A 17 -12.20 -8.75 0.24
N THR A 18 -13.50 -8.79 0.53
CA THR A 18 -14.51 -7.96 -0.16
C THR A 18 -14.30 -6.48 0.15
N ASP A 19 -14.08 -6.14 1.42
CA ASP A 19 -13.86 -4.76 1.87
C ASP A 19 -12.56 -4.20 1.32
N ALA A 20 -11.48 -5.00 1.34
CA ALA A 20 -10.19 -4.60 0.76
C ALA A 20 -10.31 -4.31 -0.74
N TYR A 21 -11.01 -5.17 -1.49
CA TYR A 21 -11.26 -4.94 -2.91
C TYR A 21 -12.10 -3.68 -3.15
N ALA A 22 -13.17 -3.47 -2.37
CA ALA A 22 -14.01 -2.30 -2.49
C ALA A 22 -13.21 -1.00 -2.25
N LEU A 23 -12.34 -0.98 -1.23
CA LEU A 23 -11.45 0.14 -0.94
C LEU A 23 -10.45 0.38 -2.08
N ILE A 24 -9.79 -0.66 -2.58
CA ILE A 24 -8.84 -0.55 -3.69
C ILE A 24 -9.55 -0.03 -4.94
N LYS A 25 -10.74 -0.56 -5.26
CA LYS A 25 -11.56 -0.12 -6.39
C LYS A 25 -11.95 1.35 -6.28
N LEU A 26 -12.40 1.77 -5.09
CA LEU A 26 -12.77 3.16 -4.82
C LEU A 26 -11.58 4.10 -5.04
N LEU A 27 -10.45 3.79 -4.39
CA LEU A 27 -9.22 4.59 -4.48
C LEU A 27 -8.64 4.62 -5.90
N ASN A 28 -8.74 3.52 -6.64
CA ASN A 28 -8.29 3.44 -8.02
C ASN A 28 -9.17 4.28 -8.95
N ARG A 29 -10.49 4.13 -8.87
CA ARG A 29 -11.42 4.75 -9.81
C ARG A 29 -11.72 6.22 -9.51
N GLU A 30 -11.89 6.57 -8.24
CA GLU A 30 -12.31 7.92 -7.85
C GLU A 30 -11.14 8.83 -7.50
N TYR A 31 -10.00 8.26 -7.07
CA TYR A 31 -8.85 9.03 -6.58
C TYR A 31 -7.57 8.83 -7.42
N GLY A 32 -7.63 8.04 -8.49
CA GLY A 32 -6.51 7.80 -9.40
C GLY A 32 -5.28 7.22 -8.70
N ILE A 33 -5.49 6.33 -7.72
CA ILE A 33 -4.43 5.63 -7.02
C ILE A 33 -4.18 4.28 -7.71
N TYR A 34 -2.97 4.08 -8.20
CA TYR A 34 -2.62 2.89 -8.99
C TYR A 34 -1.74 1.89 -8.25
N ARG A 35 -1.13 2.29 -7.12
CA ARG A 35 -0.20 1.44 -6.37
C ARG A 35 -0.71 1.21 -4.96
N PHE A 36 -0.76 -0.05 -4.56
CA PHE A 36 -1.21 -0.45 -3.23
C PHE A 36 -0.26 -1.51 -2.69
N ARG A 37 0.05 -1.41 -1.40
CA ARG A 37 0.88 -2.40 -0.70
C ARG A 37 -0.01 -3.24 0.19
N ILE A 38 0.15 -4.56 0.12
CA ILE A 38 -0.72 -5.49 0.85
C ILE A 38 0.04 -6.13 2.01
N ILE A 39 -0.54 -6.02 3.21
CA ILE A 39 -0.13 -6.81 4.38
C ILE A 39 -1.21 -7.86 4.64
N THR A 40 -0.82 -9.12 4.68
CA THR A 40 -1.71 -10.19 5.12
C THR A 40 -1.57 -10.41 6.62
N ASN A 41 -2.67 -10.31 7.35
CA ASN A 41 -2.71 -10.35 8.81
C ASN A 41 -3.42 -11.62 9.31
N MET A 42 -3.10 -12.01 10.55
CA MET A 42 -3.68 -13.17 11.25
C MET A 42 -3.58 -14.50 10.47
N VAL A 43 -2.48 -14.72 9.74
CA VAL A 43 -2.27 -16.00 9.03
C VAL A 43 -1.45 -17.00 9.85
N GLY A 44 -1.64 -18.29 9.62
CA GLY A 44 -0.91 -19.37 10.30
C GLY A 44 0.51 -19.56 9.77
N SER A 45 0.76 -19.25 8.50
CA SER A 45 2.07 -19.40 7.87
C SER A 45 2.37 -18.32 6.81
N ALA A 46 3.65 -18.18 6.44
CA ALA A 46 4.06 -17.29 5.34
C ALA A 46 3.47 -17.73 3.99
N GLN A 47 3.27 -19.04 3.80
CA GLN A 47 2.66 -19.61 2.59
C GLN A 47 1.18 -19.24 2.49
N GLU A 48 0.43 -19.33 3.60
CA GLU A 48 -0.96 -18.86 3.67
C GLU A 48 -1.06 -17.36 3.40
N GLY A 49 -0.17 -16.54 3.98
CA GLY A 49 -0.10 -15.11 3.67
C GLY A 49 0.12 -14.84 2.17
N ARG A 50 1.01 -15.59 1.53
CA ARG A 50 1.22 -15.46 0.07
C ARG A 50 -0.01 -15.93 -0.73
N ALA A 51 -0.68 -16.98 -0.30
CA ALA A 51 -1.90 -17.47 -0.93
C ALA A 51 -3.03 -16.44 -0.83
N LEU A 52 -3.24 -15.82 0.33
CA LEU A 52 -4.22 -14.74 0.51
C LEU A 52 -3.90 -13.54 -0.38
N TYR A 53 -2.64 -13.11 -0.44
CA TYR A 53 -2.22 -12.05 -1.36
C TYR A 53 -2.60 -12.38 -2.82
N ASN A 54 -2.32 -13.60 -3.27
CA ASN A 54 -2.67 -14.03 -4.62
C ASN A 54 -4.20 -14.04 -4.87
N LYS A 55 -5.02 -14.31 -3.84
CA LYS A 55 -6.49 -14.18 -3.95
C LYS A 55 -6.87 -12.73 -4.24
N ILE A 56 -6.28 -11.76 -3.55
CA ILE A 56 -6.55 -10.33 -3.75
C ILE A 56 -6.13 -9.89 -5.16
N VAL A 57 -4.90 -10.23 -5.58
CA VAL A 57 -4.39 -9.96 -6.93
C VAL A 57 -5.35 -10.47 -8.00
N LYS A 58 -5.81 -11.72 -7.88
CA LYS A 58 -6.73 -12.32 -8.84
C LYS A 58 -8.07 -11.56 -8.96
N VAL A 59 -8.56 -10.97 -7.86
CA VAL A 59 -9.82 -10.22 -7.86
C VAL A 59 -9.60 -8.79 -8.39
N THR A 60 -8.45 -8.17 -8.11
CA THR A 60 -8.12 -6.83 -8.61
C THR A 60 -7.75 -6.82 -10.09
N ASP A 61 -6.87 -7.72 -10.54
CA ASP A 61 -6.33 -7.76 -11.92
C ASP A 61 -7.43 -7.93 -12.97
N ARG A 62 -8.55 -8.54 -12.59
CA ARG A 62 -9.67 -8.77 -13.51
C ARG A 62 -10.41 -7.47 -13.88
N TYR A 63 -10.41 -6.46 -13.01
CA TYR A 63 -11.33 -5.32 -13.11
C TYR A 63 -10.70 -3.94 -12.90
N LEU A 64 -9.45 -3.89 -12.45
CA LEU A 64 -8.74 -2.68 -12.05
C LEU A 64 -7.35 -2.65 -12.68
N ASP A 65 -6.94 -1.47 -13.13
CA ASP A 65 -5.55 -1.18 -13.45
C ASP A 65 -4.84 -0.75 -12.16
N ALA A 66 -4.54 -1.71 -11.29
CA ALA A 66 -3.93 -1.48 -9.98
C ALA A 66 -2.75 -2.42 -9.77
N ALA A 67 -1.57 -1.84 -9.52
CA ALA A 67 -0.38 -2.57 -9.14
C ALA A 67 -0.41 -2.86 -7.64
N LEU A 68 -0.48 -4.14 -7.29
CA LEU A 68 -0.37 -4.60 -5.91
C LEU A 68 1.05 -5.08 -5.62
N ASP A 69 1.58 -4.65 -4.47
CA ASP A 69 2.90 -5.03 -3.98
C ASP A 69 2.75 -5.81 -2.66
N PHE A 70 3.29 -7.03 -2.60
CA PHE A 70 3.26 -7.84 -1.37
C PHE A 70 4.26 -7.30 -0.33
N MET A 71 3.75 -6.63 0.70
CA MET A 71 4.58 -6.02 1.74
C MET A 71 5.04 -7.04 2.78
N GLY A 72 4.16 -7.95 3.19
CA GLY A 72 4.53 -9.02 4.10
C GLY A 72 3.37 -9.59 4.90
N VAL A 73 3.74 -10.31 5.95
CA VAL A 73 2.82 -11.15 6.73
C VAL A 73 2.93 -10.81 8.20
N VAL A 74 1.78 -10.63 8.87
CA VAL A 74 1.67 -10.65 10.33
C VAL A 74 0.98 -11.95 10.75
N PRO A 75 1.66 -12.83 11.48
CA PRO A 75 1.09 -14.12 11.87
C PRO A 75 0.07 -13.97 13.00
N GLN A 76 -0.84 -14.93 13.10
CA GLN A 76 -1.68 -15.07 14.28
C GLN A 76 -0.81 -15.34 15.52
N ASP A 77 -1.05 -14.58 16.59
CA ASP A 77 -0.18 -14.58 17.78
C ASP A 77 -0.97 -14.32 19.06
N GLU A 78 -0.92 -15.26 20.01
CA GLU A 78 -1.57 -15.11 21.32
C GLU A 78 -0.94 -14.00 22.17
N PHE A 79 0.35 -13.68 21.96
CA PHE A 79 0.99 -12.57 22.65
C PHE A 79 0.44 -11.21 22.20
N LEU A 80 -0.04 -11.11 20.95
CA LEU A 80 -0.73 -9.92 20.47
C LEU A 80 -2.05 -9.71 21.24
N ARG A 81 -2.84 -10.78 21.43
CA ARG A 81 -4.08 -10.71 22.25
C ARG A 81 -3.78 -10.33 23.70
N LYS A 82 -2.76 -10.94 24.31
CA LYS A 82 -2.32 -10.61 25.67
C LYS A 82 -1.85 -9.15 25.79
N ALA A 83 -1.19 -8.61 24.76
CA ALA A 83 -0.75 -7.22 24.73
C ALA A 83 -1.94 -6.24 24.70
N ILE A 84 -2.96 -6.55 23.89
CA ILE A 84 -4.21 -5.78 23.81
C ILE A 84 -4.91 -5.76 25.17
N GLN A 85 -5.04 -6.90 25.84
CA GLN A 85 -5.64 -6.98 27.19
C GLN A 85 -4.88 -6.14 28.23
N LYS A 86 -3.56 -5.99 28.04
CA LYS A 86 -2.70 -5.14 28.89
C LYS A 86 -2.64 -3.68 28.45
N GLN A 87 -3.36 -3.31 27.39
CA GLN A 87 -3.32 -1.97 26.78
C GLN A 87 -1.89 -1.51 26.47
N ARG A 88 -1.05 -2.43 25.96
CA ARG A 88 0.32 -2.14 25.52
C ARG A 88 0.56 -2.63 24.10
N ALA A 89 1.44 -1.94 23.38
CA ALA A 89 1.86 -2.41 22.07
C ALA A 89 2.59 -3.76 22.19
N VAL A 90 2.32 -4.69 21.28
CA VAL A 90 2.96 -6.02 21.33
C VAL A 90 4.47 -5.96 21.21
N VAL A 91 4.99 -4.99 20.45
CA VAL A 91 6.43 -4.75 20.29
C VAL A 91 7.10 -4.30 21.58
N GLU A 92 6.36 -3.68 22.50
CA GLU A 92 6.85 -3.26 23.81
C GLU A 92 6.65 -4.35 24.87
N ALA A 93 5.43 -4.92 24.93
CA ALA A 93 5.08 -5.91 25.95
C ALA A 93 5.71 -7.28 25.71
N TYR A 94 5.88 -7.66 24.44
CA TYR A 94 6.37 -8.96 24.01
C TYR A 94 7.28 -8.83 22.77
N PRO A 95 8.46 -8.18 22.89
CA PRO A 95 9.33 -7.84 21.75
C PRO A 95 9.85 -9.06 20.95
N ARG A 96 9.80 -10.26 21.52
CA ARG A 96 10.22 -11.53 20.90
C ARG A 96 9.05 -12.33 20.32
N SER A 97 7.82 -11.83 20.38
CA SER A 97 6.65 -12.52 19.83
C SER A 97 6.70 -12.57 18.30
N LYS A 98 5.95 -13.50 17.70
CA LYS A 98 5.94 -13.68 16.24
C LYS A 98 5.43 -12.41 15.54
N SER A 99 4.39 -11.80 16.08
CA SER A 99 3.82 -10.54 15.59
C SER A 99 4.79 -9.36 15.77
N ALA A 100 5.49 -9.24 16.90
CA ALA A 100 6.48 -8.18 17.13
C ALA A 100 7.65 -8.28 16.14
N LEU A 101 8.16 -9.49 15.90
CA LEU A 101 9.21 -9.73 14.92
C LEU A 101 8.73 -9.44 13.48
N ALA A 102 7.47 -9.74 13.17
CA ALA A 102 6.86 -9.39 11.89
C ALA A 102 6.76 -7.87 11.71
N PHE A 103 6.28 -7.13 12.72
CA PHE A 103 6.25 -5.67 12.68
C PHE A 103 7.64 -5.06 12.50
N LYS A 104 8.67 -5.60 13.16
CA LYS A 104 10.05 -5.13 12.96
C LYS A 104 10.51 -5.32 11.51
N LYS A 105 10.21 -6.47 10.88
CA LYS A 105 10.52 -6.71 9.47
C LYS A 105 9.75 -5.78 8.53
N LEU A 106 8.47 -5.51 8.83
CA LEU A 106 7.65 -4.57 8.07
C LEU A 106 8.21 -3.15 8.17
N ALA A 107 8.56 -2.70 9.37
CA ALA A 107 9.19 -1.39 9.59
C ALA A 107 10.49 -1.24 8.79
N SER A 108 11.39 -2.24 8.83
CA SER A 108 12.62 -2.21 8.03
C SER A 108 12.36 -2.17 6.51
N LYS A 109 11.25 -2.73 6.04
CA LYS A 109 10.83 -2.58 4.64
C LYS A 109 10.30 -1.18 4.35
N VAL A 110 9.55 -0.56 5.26
CA VAL A 110 9.05 0.81 5.08
C VAL A 110 10.21 1.79 5.03
N ASP A 111 11.19 1.64 5.92
CA ASP A 111 12.38 2.51 5.99
C ASP A 111 13.21 2.47 4.71
N SER A 112 13.12 1.39 3.92
CA SER A 112 13.83 1.25 2.64
C SER A 112 13.03 1.73 1.43
N TRP A 113 11.80 2.21 1.62
CA TRP A 113 11.03 2.77 0.51
C TRP A 113 11.69 4.07 0.02
N PRO A 114 11.73 4.28 -1.30
CA PRO A 114 12.21 5.54 -1.82
C PRO A 114 11.28 6.63 -1.32
N VAL A 115 11.80 7.54 -0.50
CA VAL A 115 11.07 8.75 -0.15
C VAL A 115 10.88 9.51 -1.46
N PRO A 116 9.65 9.79 -1.90
CA PRO A 116 9.44 10.58 -3.11
C PRO A 116 10.16 11.90 -2.91
N ALA A 117 11.18 12.15 -3.73
CA ALA A 117 11.86 13.43 -3.75
C ALA A 117 10.86 14.48 -4.25
N SER A 118 10.15 15.12 -3.35
CA SER A 118 9.58 16.44 -3.63
C SER A 118 10.77 17.38 -3.92
N ALA A 119 10.91 18.04 -5.08
CA ALA A 119 9.91 18.42 -6.08
C ALA A 119 10.42 18.26 -7.54
N GLY A 120 10.14 17.13 -8.20
CA GLY A 120 10.36 16.99 -9.66
C GLY A 120 9.30 17.69 -10.52
N GLY A 121 8.13 17.98 -9.96
CA GLY A 121 6.97 18.45 -10.71
C GLY A 121 6.90 19.94 -11.03
N GLN A 122 7.90 20.76 -10.65
CA GLN A 122 7.90 22.17 -11.08
C GLN A 122 8.57 22.31 -12.45
N LEU A 123 9.79 21.82 -12.64
CA LEU A 123 10.50 22.02 -13.91
C LEU A 123 9.85 21.32 -15.10
N GLU A 124 9.40 20.07 -14.94
CA GLU A 124 8.75 19.34 -16.06
C GLU A 124 7.46 20.04 -16.51
N PHE A 125 6.63 20.50 -15.56
CA PHE A 125 5.44 21.31 -15.87
C PHE A 125 5.78 22.67 -16.47
N PHE A 126 6.87 23.33 -16.06
CA PHE A 126 7.32 24.59 -16.67
C PHE A 126 7.81 24.38 -18.11
N VAL A 127 8.55 23.30 -18.38
CA VAL A 127 9.07 22.97 -19.71
C VAL A 127 7.93 22.59 -20.65
N GLU A 128 6.96 21.77 -20.22
CA GLU A 128 5.75 21.49 -20.99
C GLU A 128 5.00 22.78 -21.35
N ARG A 129 4.84 23.69 -20.38
CA ARG A 129 4.13 24.96 -20.59
C ARG A 129 4.88 25.92 -21.51
N LEU A 130 6.22 25.91 -21.48
CA LEU A 130 7.07 26.69 -22.39
C LEU A 130 7.02 26.17 -23.82
N ILE A 131 7.06 24.84 -23.99
CA ILE A 131 6.95 24.20 -25.30
C ILE A 131 5.56 24.48 -25.90
N MET A 132 4.50 24.33 -25.10
CA MET A 132 3.13 24.66 -25.53
C MET A 132 2.94 26.14 -25.89
N ALA A 133 3.53 27.06 -25.11
CA ALA A 133 3.48 28.49 -25.40
C ALA A 133 4.26 28.86 -26.67
N SER A 134 5.38 28.18 -26.96
CA SER A 134 6.16 28.41 -28.18
C SER A 134 5.48 27.93 -29.46
N GLN A 135 4.54 26.97 -29.36
CA GLN A 135 3.79 26.45 -30.52
C GLN A 135 2.55 27.26 -30.88
N GLN A 136 2.10 28.18 -30.03
CA GLN A 136 0.96 29.09 -30.33
C GLN A 136 1.38 30.43 -30.95
N GLY A 137 2.69 30.70 -31.07
CA GLY A 137 3.22 31.98 -31.55
C GLY A 137 3.52 32.10 -33.05
N THR A 138 3.41 31.03 -33.84
CA THR A 138 3.80 31.03 -35.27
C THR A 138 2.64 30.98 -36.26
N GLY A 139 1.39 31.19 -35.81
CA GLY A 139 0.19 31.10 -36.64
C GLY A 139 -0.58 32.40 -36.89
N ALA A 140 -0.06 33.57 -36.48
CA ALA A 140 -0.77 34.85 -36.65
C ALA A 140 0.08 35.90 -37.35
N SER A 141 -0.27 36.10 -38.64
CA SER A 141 -0.25 37.35 -39.40
C SER A 141 0.92 37.63 -40.37
N ILE A 142 0.50 37.63 -41.65
CA ILE A 142 1.01 38.22 -42.91
C ILE A 142 2.02 37.39 -43.70
#